data_AF-A0A521YYB7-F1
#
_entry.id   AF-A0A521YYB7-F1
#
_cell.length_a   1.000
_cell.length_b   1.000
_cell.length_c   1.000
_cell.angle_alpha   90.00
_cell.angle_beta   90.00
_cell.angle_gamma   90.00
#
_symmetry.space_group_name_H-M   'P 1'
#
loop_
_entity.id
_entity.type
_entity.pdbx_description
1 polymer ?
#
loop_
_entity_poly.entity_id
_entity_poly.type
_entity_poly.pdbx_seq_one_letter_code
_entity_poly.pdbx_strand_id
1 'polypeptide(L)'
;MKAPRIQTTVVGSYPVPEWLAAAPSEQALVDATRVVLHTQERAGIDLVCDGELYRFDLNHPETNGMIEYFVCPMSGVRREIGFSDWVAYSRESGMRFRTRPPGVIEGPIGSGTLNLAVPCARAKALTGRPLKFTVTGPHMLAKTVHDRYYRNPEKLAHAVAEVLAEQVRHLDADVVQLDEANLPGHPDEWKWAAAAINKVLKAVPKRARAAVHLCFGNYGGQSIQKGSWEKLLGYLNALKVDHVVMETAHRPAAELAVFKELDRRIGFGLGVVDIKRTEVESASEIARAIERAEKILGKERIRYIHPDCGFWMLKRSIADGKIRALVAGRDLYLGL
;
A
#
# COMPACT_ATOMS: atom_id res chain seq x y z
N MET A 1 10.90 -4.19 -26.81
CA MET A 1 12.14 -3.92 -26.04
C MET A 1 12.14 -4.80 -24.79
N LYS A 2 13.29 -5.32 -24.36
CA LYS A 2 13.40 -6.13 -23.13
C LYS A 2 13.15 -5.22 -21.92
N ALA A 3 12.42 -5.71 -20.91
CA ALA A 3 12.16 -4.94 -19.70
C ALA A 3 13.49 -4.51 -19.02
N PRO A 4 13.59 -3.28 -18.49
CA PRO A 4 14.76 -2.84 -17.74
C PRO A 4 15.06 -3.75 -16.54
N ARG A 5 16.34 -3.84 -16.17
CA ARG A 5 16.79 -4.66 -15.04
C ARG A 5 16.13 -4.25 -13.71
N ILE A 6 15.97 -2.95 -13.51
CA ILE A 6 15.26 -2.35 -12.38
C ILE A 6 14.00 -1.71 -12.93
N GLN A 7 12.83 -2.20 -12.50
CA GLN A 7 11.54 -1.68 -12.94
C GLN A 7 11.08 -0.52 -12.05
N THR A 8 10.26 0.37 -12.59
CA THR A 8 9.62 1.45 -11.82
C THR A 8 8.16 1.12 -11.52
N THR A 9 7.71 1.49 -10.33
CA THR A 9 6.30 1.41 -9.92
C THR A 9 5.98 2.57 -8.97
N VAL A 10 4.69 2.90 -8.82
CA VAL A 10 4.20 3.69 -7.68
C VAL A 10 3.78 2.77 -6.53
N VAL A 11 3.53 3.26 -5.32
CA VAL A 11 3.05 2.40 -4.21
C VAL A 11 1.58 2.03 -4.38
N GLY A 12 0.73 3.01 -4.68
CA GLY A 12 -0.72 2.81 -4.73
C GLY A 12 -1.48 4.11 -5.02
N SER A 13 -1.96 4.75 -3.96
CA SER A 13 -2.78 5.98 -4.01
C SER A 13 -2.14 7.16 -4.75
N TYR A 14 -2.99 8.00 -5.36
CA TYR A 14 -2.63 9.24 -6.05
C TYR A 14 -3.49 10.42 -5.54
N PRO A 15 -3.04 11.69 -5.64
CA PRO A 15 -3.85 12.84 -5.25
C PRO A 15 -5.17 12.91 -6.01
N VAL A 16 -6.29 13.02 -5.29
CA VAL A 16 -7.62 13.12 -5.90
C VAL A 16 -7.68 14.36 -6.79
N PRO A 17 -7.97 14.23 -8.11
CA PRO A 17 -8.13 15.40 -8.96
C PRO A 17 -9.27 16.30 -8.48
N GLU A 18 -9.05 17.62 -8.49
CA GLU A 18 -9.98 18.60 -7.91
C GLU A 18 -11.38 18.52 -8.54
N TRP A 19 -11.47 18.21 -9.84
CA TRP A 19 -12.74 18.06 -10.54
C TRP A 19 -13.49 16.78 -10.15
N LEU A 20 -12.80 15.69 -9.79
CA LEU A 20 -13.44 14.49 -9.23
C LEU A 20 -14.00 14.79 -7.84
N ALA A 21 -13.25 15.55 -7.03
CA ALA A 21 -13.70 15.99 -5.72
C ALA A 21 -14.91 16.95 -5.82
N ALA A 22 -14.93 17.84 -6.82
CA ALA A 22 -16.00 18.81 -6.99
C ALA A 22 -17.31 18.20 -7.52
N ALA A 23 -17.25 17.19 -8.39
CA ALA A 23 -18.41 16.59 -9.03
C ALA A 23 -18.26 15.06 -9.19
N PRO A 24 -18.36 14.29 -8.09
CA PRO A 24 -18.16 12.84 -8.14
C PRO A 24 -19.28 12.14 -8.93
N SER A 25 -18.88 11.30 -9.87
CA SER A 25 -19.76 10.38 -10.62
C SER A 25 -18.95 9.17 -11.07
N GLU A 26 -19.62 8.10 -11.50
CA GLU A 26 -18.91 6.94 -12.06
C GLU A 26 -18.09 7.34 -13.30
N GLN A 27 -18.64 8.18 -14.18
CA GLN A 27 -17.92 8.70 -15.33
C GLN A 27 -16.68 9.50 -14.91
N ALA A 28 -16.86 10.44 -13.97
CA ALA A 28 -15.76 11.27 -13.47
C ALA A 28 -14.64 10.42 -12.84
N LEU A 29 -15.01 9.38 -12.07
CA LEU A 29 -14.06 8.44 -11.49
C LEU A 29 -13.26 7.69 -12.57
N VAL A 30 -13.95 7.15 -13.58
CA VAL A 30 -13.29 6.44 -14.70
C VAL A 30 -12.32 7.36 -15.44
N ASP A 31 -12.75 8.59 -15.74
CA ASP A 31 -11.91 9.57 -16.42
C ASP A 31 -10.72 10.00 -15.56
N ALA A 32 -10.90 10.10 -14.24
CA ALA A 32 -9.82 10.46 -13.33
C ALA A 32 -8.78 9.33 -13.26
N THR A 33 -9.24 8.08 -13.16
CA THR A 33 -8.37 6.90 -13.21
C THR A 33 -7.61 6.82 -14.55
N ARG A 34 -8.25 7.14 -15.68
CA ARG A 34 -7.56 7.25 -16.98
C ARG A 34 -6.44 8.28 -16.95
N VAL A 35 -6.69 9.47 -16.41
CA VAL A 35 -5.67 10.53 -16.30
C VAL A 35 -4.49 10.07 -15.44
N VAL A 36 -4.76 9.39 -14.32
CA VAL A 36 -3.71 8.88 -13.42
C VAL A 36 -2.86 7.80 -14.10
N LEU A 37 -3.50 6.82 -14.73
CA LEU A 37 -2.81 5.76 -15.49
C LEU A 37 -1.99 6.36 -16.63
N HIS A 38 -2.60 7.24 -17.44
CA HIS A 38 -1.91 7.90 -18.54
C HIS A 38 -0.71 8.74 -18.08
N THR A 39 -0.81 9.40 -16.93
CA THR A 39 0.29 10.17 -16.34
C THR A 39 1.48 9.27 -16.01
N GLN A 40 1.23 8.10 -15.42
CA GLN A 40 2.27 7.10 -15.12
C GLN A 40 2.86 6.50 -16.40
N GLU A 41 2.02 6.14 -17.37
CA GLU A 41 2.45 5.59 -18.66
C GLU A 41 3.34 6.55 -19.44
N ARG A 42 2.94 7.83 -19.53
CA ARG A 42 3.71 8.89 -20.19
C ARG A 42 5.05 9.14 -19.52
N ALA A 43 5.11 9.01 -18.20
CA ALA A 43 6.35 9.16 -17.45
C ALA A 43 7.29 7.96 -17.63
N GLY A 44 6.80 6.81 -18.12
CA GLY A 44 7.59 5.60 -18.30
C GLY A 44 7.57 4.65 -17.10
N ILE A 45 6.51 4.69 -16.28
CA ILE A 45 6.31 3.70 -15.22
C ILE A 45 6.09 2.30 -15.84
N ASP A 46 6.83 1.31 -15.36
CA ASP A 46 6.77 -0.07 -15.88
C ASP A 46 5.57 -0.85 -15.36
N LEU A 47 5.21 -0.64 -14.09
CA LEU A 47 4.08 -1.26 -13.40
C LEU A 47 3.19 -0.15 -12.82
N VAL A 48 2.04 0.07 -13.44
CA VAL A 48 1.14 1.18 -13.10
C VAL A 48 0.14 0.78 -12.02
N CYS A 49 -0.41 1.76 -11.29
CA CYS A 49 -1.50 1.58 -10.34
C CYS A 49 -2.66 2.53 -10.64
N ASP A 50 -3.88 2.15 -10.25
CA ASP A 50 -5.12 2.91 -10.50
C ASP A 50 -5.25 4.23 -9.72
N GLY A 51 -4.36 4.49 -8.75
CA GLY A 51 -4.39 5.66 -7.89
C GLY A 51 -5.41 5.62 -6.75
N GLU A 52 -6.14 4.51 -6.58
CA GLU A 52 -7.07 4.25 -5.47
C GLU A 52 -8.20 5.28 -5.29
N LEU A 53 -8.55 6.00 -6.36
CA LEU A 53 -9.45 7.16 -6.30
C LEU A 53 -10.87 6.84 -5.80
N TYR A 54 -11.34 5.61 -6.01
CA TYR A 54 -12.68 5.16 -5.61
C TYR A 54 -12.80 4.81 -4.12
N ARG A 55 -11.70 4.81 -3.38
CA ARG A 55 -11.70 4.42 -1.97
C ARG A 55 -12.05 5.58 -1.04
N PHE A 56 -11.87 6.81 -1.50
CA PHE A 56 -11.99 8.00 -0.68
C PHE A 56 -13.42 8.54 -0.65
N ASP A 57 -13.99 8.65 0.55
CA ASP A 57 -15.14 9.50 0.84
C ASP A 57 -14.67 10.93 1.14
N LEU A 58 -15.11 11.89 0.34
CA LEU A 58 -14.71 13.30 0.45
C LEU A 58 -15.15 13.95 1.78
N ASN A 59 -16.22 13.43 2.41
CA ASN A 59 -16.70 13.93 3.69
C ASN A 59 -15.88 13.40 4.89
N HIS A 60 -14.97 12.46 4.65
CA HIS A 60 -14.13 11.89 5.70
C HIS A 60 -12.67 11.73 5.23
N PRO A 61 -11.94 12.82 4.99
CA PRO A 61 -10.65 12.80 4.30
C PRO A 61 -9.54 12.02 5.04
N GLU A 62 -9.76 11.63 6.30
CA GLU A 62 -8.76 10.95 7.14
C GLU A 62 -8.84 9.42 6.99
N THR A 63 -7.83 8.86 6.31
CA THR A 63 -7.47 7.43 6.32
C THR A 63 -8.56 6.45 5.87
N ASN A 64 -9.63 6.97 5.28
CA ASN A 64 -10.82 6.20 4.93
C ASN A 64 -10.62 5.22 3.76
N GLY A 65 -9.83 5.60 2.77
CA GLY A 65 -9.63 4.80 1.58
C GLY A 65 -8.85 3.52 1.84
N MET A 66 -7.99 3.52 2.87
CA MET A 66 -7.19 2.35 3.22
C MET A 66 -7.96 1.40 4.17
N ILE A 67 -8.96 1.86 4.91
CA ILE A 67 -9.58 1.04 5.96
C ILE A 67 -11.07 0.88 5.68
N GLU A 68 -11.85 1.95 5.76
CA GLU A 68 -13.31 1.96 5.61
C GLU A 68 -13.77 1.32 4.29
N TYR A 69 -13.04 1.57 3.19
CA TYR A 69 -13.35 0.95 1.89
C TYR A 69 -13.42 -0.58 1.96
N PHE A 70 -12.58 -1.20 2.79
CA PHE A 70 -12.51 -2.65 2.93
C PHE A 70 -13.45 -3.16 4.03
N VAL A 71 -13.48 -2.52 5.20
CA VAL A 71 -14.22 -3.06 6.36
C VAL A 71 -15.72 -2.78 6.32
N CYS A 72 -16.15 -1.60 5.86
CA CYS A 72 -17.56 -1.23 5.89
C CYS A 72 -18.47 -2.12 5.04
N PRO A 73 -18.03 -2.63 3.86
CA PRO A 73 -18.83 -3.56 3.07
C PRO A 73 -18.88 -4.99 3.63
N MET A 74 -18.02 -5.36 4.58
CA MET A 74 -17.98 -6.72 5.13
C MET A 74 -19.20 -6.99 6.02
N SER A 75 -19.75 -8.20 5.96
CA SER A 75 -20.81 -8.61 6.90
C SER A 75 -20.25 -8.71 8.33
N GLY A 76 -21.08 -8.47 9.33
CA GLY A 76 -20.65 -8.45 10.74
C GLY A 76 -19.98 -7.14 11.17
N VAL A 77 -19.84 -6.18 10.25
CA VAL A 77 -19.37 -4.82 10.52
C VAL A 77 -20.54 -3.85 10.46
N ARG A 78 -20.76 -3.10 11.55
CA ARG A 78 -21.68 -1.96 11.57
C ARG A 78 -20.93 -0.68 11.21
N ARG A 79 -21.42 0.03 10.19
CA ARG A 79 -20.82 1.28 9.69
C ARG A 79 -21.24 2.50 10.52
N GLU A 80 -22.49 2.52 10.96
CA GLU A 80 -23.03 3.60 11.79
C GLU A 80 -22.28 3.59 13.13
N ILE A 81 -21.73 4.72 13.55
CA ILE A 81 -20.99 4.81 14.82
C ILE A 81 -21.84 5.62 15.79
N GLY A 82 -22.28 4.99 16.89
CA GLY A 82 -23.06 5.65 17.93
C GLY A 82 -22.19 6.37 18.96
N PHE A 83 -22.79 7.27 19.74
CA PHE A 83 -22.06 8.02 20.79
C PHE A 83 -21.33 7.11 21.79
N SER A 84 -21.95 5.98 22.17
CA SER A 84 -21.31 5.01 23.06
C SER A 84 -20.08 4.35 22.43
N ASP A 85 -20.09 4.08 21.13
CA ASP A 85 -18.94 3.55 20.40
C ASP A 85 -17.80 4.58 20.37
N TRP A 86 -18.11 5.87 20.17
CA TRP A 86 -17.13 6.96 20.24
C TRP A 86 -16.45 7.05 21.61
N VAL A 87 -17.25 7.03 22.68
CA VAL A 87 -16.73 7.09 24.05
C VAL A 87 -15.87 5.87 24.38
N ALA A 88 -16.25 4.68 23.92
CA ALA A 88 -15.46 3.47 24.10
C ALA A 88 -14.14 3.55 23.32
N TYR A 89 -14.21 3.86 22.03
CA TYR A 89 -13.04 3.90 21.15
C TYR A 89 -12.01 4.96 21.58
N SER A 90 -12.45 6.14 22.02
CA SER A 90 -11.54 7.20 22.51
C SER A 90 -10.73 6.81 23.75
N ARG A 91 -11.15 5.77 24.48
CA ARG A 91 -10.41 5.22 25.63
C ARG A 91 -9.41 4.15 25.21
N GLU A 92 -9.47 3.66 23.97
CA GLU A 92 -8.53 2.69 23.46
C GLU A 92 -7.18 3.36 23.17
N SER A 93 -6.11 2.83 23.76
CA SER A 93 -4.76 3.41 23.67
C SER A 93 -4.10 3.22 22.30
N GLY A 94 -4.64 2.34 21.45
CA GLY A 94 -3.98 1.79 20.29
C GLY A 94 -3.91 2.68 19.05
N MET A 95 -4.77 3.69 18.88
CA MET A 95 -4.90 4.42 17.61
C MET A 95 -5.15 5.92 17.75
N ARG A 96 -4.18 6.63 18.36
CA ARG A 96 -4.23 8.09 18.55
C ARG A 96 -4.25 8.92 17.25
N PHE A 97 -3.96 8.31 16.10
CA PHE A 97 -4.00 9.00 14.81
C PHE A 97 -5.41 9.06 14.20
N ARG A 98 -6.39 8.32 14.76
CA ARG A 98 -7.80 8.38 14.34
C ARG A 98 -8.67 8.80 15.52
N THR A 99 -9.60 9.71 15.27
CA THR A 99 -10.60 10.13 16.26
C THR A 99 -11.84 9.24 16.25
N ARG A 100 -12.12 8.57 15.11
CA ARG A 100 -13.31 7.74 14.87
C ARG A 100 -12.97 6.30 14.48
N PRO A 101 -13.66 5.29 15.03
CA PRO A 101 -13.54 3.93 14.53
C PRO A 101 -14.11 3.83 13.10
N PRO A 102 -13.42 3.12 12.19
CA PRO A 102 -13.87 2.93 10.81
C PRO A 102 -15.12 2.05 10.71
N GLY A 103 -15.33 1.17 11.70
CA GLY A 103 -16.49 0.29 11.82
C GLY A 103 -16.48 -0.43 13.16
N VAL A 104 -17.63 -0.96 13.57
CA VAL A 104 -17.78 -1.77 14.80
C VAL A 104 -18.02 -3.22 14.43
N ILE A 105 -17.21 -4.13 14.96
CA ILE A 105 -17.39 -5.58 14.75
C ILE A 105 -18.37 -6.11 15.77
N GLU A 106 -19.55 -6.53 15.32
CA GLU A 106 -20.64 -7.01 16.19
C GLU A 106 -20.98 -8.48 15.99
N GLY A 107 -20.41 -9.10 14.96
CA GLY A 107 -20.62 -10.51 14.64
C GLY A 107 -19.45 -11.11 13.85
N PRO A 108 -19.59 -12.38 13.43
CA PRO A 108 -18.60 -13.01 12.58
C PRO A 108 -18.46 -12.26 11.25
N ILE A 109 -17.21 -12.00 10.86
CA ILE A 109 -16.90 -11.28 9.61
C ILE A 109 -17.04 -12.21 8.40
N GLY A 110 -17.64 -11.69 7.33
CA GLY A 110 -17.75 -12.32 6.01
C GLY A 110 -17.70 -11.27 4.90
N SER A 111 -17.75 -11.69 3.64
CA SER A 111 -17.56 -10.76 2.50
C SER A 111 -18.60 -9.66 2.40
N GLY A 112 -19.84 -9.89 2.86
CA GLY A 112 -20.93 -8.93 2.73
C GLY A 112 -21.09 -8.43 1.30
N THR A 113 -20.98 -7.12 1.09
CA THR A 113 -21.02 -6.46 -0.23
C THR A 113 -19.64 -6.09 -0.76
N LEU A 114 -18.55 -6.47 -0.08
CA LEU A 114 -17.19 -6.23 -0.55
C LEU A 114 -16.98 -6.91 -1.91
N ASN A 115 -16.55 -6.14 -2.89
CA ASN A 115 -16.25 -6.64 -4.23
C ASN A 115 -15.01 -5.94 -4.79
N LEU A 116 -13.84 -6.57 -4.62
CA LEU A 116 -12.57 -6.05 -5.14
C LEU A 116 -12.35 -6.36 -6.64
N ALA A 117 -13.08 -7.32 -7.19
CA ALA A 117 -12.95 -7.71 -8.60
C ALA A 117 -13.45 -6.61 -9.53
N VAL A 118 -14.54 -5.92 -9.19
CA VAL A 118 -15.11 -4.83 -10.00
C VAL A 118 -14.13 -3.65 -10.21
N PRO A 119 -13.57 -3.00 -9.17
CA PRO A 119 -12.61 -1.92 -9.37
C PRO A 119 -11.32 -2.38 -10.04
N CYS A 120 -10.86 -3.61 -9.75
CA CYS A 120 -9.69 -4.18 -10.42
C CYS A 120 -9.91 -4.36 -11.93
N ALA A 121 -11.05 -4.94 -12.32
CA ALA A 121 -11.42 -5.11 -13.72
C ALA A 121 -11.59 -3.76 -14.44
N ARG A 122 -12.21 -2.79 -13.75
CA ARG A 122 -12.31 -1.41 -14.26
C ARG A 122 -10.93 -0.82 -14.54
N ALA A 123 -10.00 -0.88 -13.58
CA ALA A 123 -8.65 -0.37 -13.77
C ALA A 123 -7.90 -1.09 -14.90
N LYS A 124 -8.03 -2.42 -14.99
CA LYS A 124 -7.38 -3.25 -16.02
C LYS A 124 -7.87 -2.89 -17.42
N ALA A 125 -9.13 -2.54 -17.60
CA ALA A 125 -9.69 -2.12 -18.87
C ALA A 125 -9.19 -0.73 -19.35
N LEU A 126 -8.55 0.07 -18.48
CA LEU A 126 -8.12 1.44 -18.79
C LEU A 126 -6.64 1.56 -19.18
N THR A 127 -5.86 0.48 -19.13
CA THR A 127 -4.42 0.49 -19.45
C THR A 127 -4.00 -0.77 -20.19
N GLY A 128 -3.05 -0.59 -21.13
CA GLY A 128 -2.34 -1.71 -21.78
C GLY A 128 -1.06 -2.11 -21.05
N ARG A 129 -0.64 -1.40 -20.00
CA ARG A 129 0.56 -1.72 -19.21
C ARG A 129 0.25 -2.78 -18.15
N PRO A 130 1.29 -3.45 -17.60
CA PRO A 130 1.15 -4.25 -16.40
C PRO A 130 0.53 -3.42 -15.26
N LEU A 131 -0.54 -3.94 -14.66
CA LEU A 131 -1.30 -3.28 -13.60
C LEU A 131 -0.97 -3.92 -12.24
N LYS A 132 -0.71 -3.06 -11.26
CA LYS A 132 -0.73 -3.40 -9.85
C LYS A 132 -2.05 -2.98 -9.21
N PHE A 133 -2.64 -3.86 -8.43
CA PHE A 133 -3.81 -3.59 -7.62
C PHE A 133 -3.46 -3.74 -6.13
N THR A 134 -3.75 -2.72 -5.33
CA THR A 134 -3.43 -2.71 -3.89
C THR A 134 -4.62 -3.19 -3.06
N VAL A 135 -4.37 -3.84 -1.94
CA VAL A 135 -5.37 -4.31 -0.99
C VAL A 135 -4.80 -4.08 0.41
N THR A 136 -5.57 -3.56 1.34
CA THR A 136 -5.07 -3.36 2.70
C THR A 136 -4.97 -4.68 3.45
N GLY A 137 -3.86 -4.88 4.15
CA GLY A 137 -3.54 -6.14 4.81
C GLY A 137 -4.41 -6.41 6.05
N PRO A 138 -4.56 -7.70 6.42
CA PRO A 138 -5.43 -8.11 7.52
C PRO A 138 -5.01 -7.58 8.89
N HIS A 139 -3.72 -7.38 9.17
CA HIS A 139 -3.26 -6.82 10.46
C HIS A 139 -3.70 -5.37 10.61
N MET A 140 -3.46 -4.55 9.57
CA MET A 140 -3.91 -3.16 9.49
C MET A 140 -5.43 -3.04 9.70
N LEU A 141 -6.23 -3.84 8.98
CA LEU A 141 -7.69 -3.78 9.09
C LEU A 141 -8.19 -4.23 10.47
N ALA A 142 -7.63 -5.30 11.03
CA ALA A 142 -8.05 -5.81 12.33
C ALA A 142 -7.72 -4.87 13.48
N LYS A 143 -6.59 -4.16 13.41
CA LYS A 143 -6.15 -3.26 14.48
C LYS A 143 -6.92 -1.94 14.51
N THR A 144 -7.57 -1.57 13.41
CA THR A 144 -8.21 -0.25 13.24
C THR A 144 -9.67 -0.19 13.61
N VAL A 145 -10.38 -1.31 13.54
CA VAL A 145 -11.82 -1.40 13.85
C VAL A 145 -12.07 -1.48 15.36
N HIS A 146 -13.26 -1.05 15.80
CA HIS A 146 -13.71 -1.27 17.17
C HIS A 146 -14.30 -2.68 17.30
N ASP A 147 -13.57 -3.61 17.93
CA ASP A 147 -13.95 -5.02 18.00
C ASP A 147 -14.72 -5.37 19.28
N ARG A 148 -16.03 -5.62 19.15
CA ARG A 148 -16.89 -6.05 20.27
C ARG A 148 -17.14 -7.57 20.31
N TYR A 149 -16.83 -8.28 19.23
CA TYR A 149 -17.14 -9.69 19.04
C TYR A 149 -15.95 -10.61 19.29
N TYR A 150 -14.84 -10.46 18.54
CA TYR A 150 -13.68 -11.37 18.66
C TYR A 150 -12.85 -11.08 19.92
N ARG A 151 -12.77 -9.80 20.30
CA ARG A 151 -11.98 -9.27 21.43
C ARG A 151 -10.53 -9.76 21.43
N ASN A 152 -10.01 -10.04 20.24
CA ASN A 152 -8.68 -10.58 20.04
C ASN A 152 -8.22 -10.19 18.61
N PRO A 153 -7.20 -9.33 18.48
CA PRO A 153 -6.78 -8.80 17.18
C PRO A 153 -6.24 -9.88 16.24
N GLU A 154 -5.61 -10.93 16.77
CA GLU A 154 -5.11 -12.06 15.98
C GLU A 154 -6.28 -12.87 15.37
N LYS A 155 -7.29 -13.23 16.19
CA LYS A 155 -8.48 -13.94 15.71
C LYS A 155 -9.22 -13.13 14.65
N LEU A 156 -9.37 -11.83 14.88
CA LEU A 156 -9.98 -10.91 13.94
C LEU A 156 -9.17 -10.79 12.64
N ALA A 157 -7.84 -10.64 12.71
CA ALA A 157 -6.97 -10.58 11.54
C ALA A 157 -7.06 -11.86 10.70
N HIS A 158 -7.16 -13.03 11.33
CA HIS A 158 -7.37 -14.29 10.62
C HIS A 158 -8.74 -14.39 9.94
N ALA A 159 -9.80 -13.85 10.56
CA ALA A 159 -11.13 -13.78 9.95
C ALA A 159 -11.15 -12.81 8.75
N VAL A 160 -10.55 -11.62 8.90
CA VAL A 160 -10.38 -10.67 7.79
C VAL A 160 -9.57 -11.29 6.66
N ALA A 161 -8.50 -12.03 6.98
CA ALA A 161 -7.69 -12.71 5.97
C ALA A 161 -8.46 -13.75 5.15
N GLU A 162 -9.48 -14.42 5.72
CA GLU A 162 -10.36 -15.30 4.94
C GLU A 162 -11.16 -14.53 3.90
N VAL A 163 -11.78 -13.43 4.32
CA VAL A 163 -12.56 -12.57 3.42
C VAL A 163 -11.68 -12.01 2.32
N LEU A 164 -10.50 -11.47 2.65
CA LEU A 164 -9.58 -10.94 1.67
C LEU A 164 -9.07 -12.03 0.72
N ALA A 165 -8.79 -13.24 1.23
CA ALA A 165 -8.38 -14.37 0.40
C ALA A 165 -9.49 -14.77 -0.60
N GLU A 166 -10.76 -14.71 -0.20
CA GLU A 166 -11.90 -14.89 -1.11
C GLU A 166 -11.91 -13.87 -2.23
N GLN A 167 -11.75 -12.58 -1.90
CA GLN A 167 -11.75 -11.51 -2.90
C GLN A 167 -10.55 -11.57 -3.84
N VAL A 168 -9.35 -11.81 -3.30
CA VAL A 168 -8.09 -11.76 -4.05
C VAL A 168 -8.00 -12.83 -5.14
N ARG A 169 -8.64 -13.99 -4.96
CA ARG A 169 -8.68 -15.08 -5.97
C ARG A 169 -9.30 -14.65 -7.31
N HIS A 170 -10.12 -13.60 -7.29
CA HIS A 170 -10.86 -13.14 -8.47
C HIS A 170 -10.22 -11.91 -9.14
N LEU A 171 -9.08 -11.43 -8.65
CA LEU A 171 -8.44 -10.22 -9.19
C LEU A 171 -7.80 -10.47 -10.55
N ASP A 172 -7.94 -9.47 -11.43
CA ASP A 172 -7.30 -9.40 -12.73
C ASP A 172 -6.23 -8.30 -12.77
N ALA A 173 -5.10 -8.60 -12.15
CA ALA A 173 -3.93 -7.74 -12.10
C ALA A 173 -2.64 -8.54 -12.34
N ASP A 174 -1.59 -7.88 -12.79
CA ASP A 174 -0.27 -8.47 -12.97
C ASP A 174 0.49 -8.56 -11.64
N VAL A 175 0.20 -7.63 -10.72
CA VAL A 175 0.68 -7.64 -9.33
C VAL A 175 -0.48 -7.34 -8.38
N VAL A 176 -0.61 -8.15 -7.32
CA VAL A 176 -1.50 -7.86 -6.19
C VAL A 176 -0.63 -7.51 -4.99
N GLN A 177 -0.77 -6.29 -4.49
CA GLN A 177 0.00 -5.79 -3.35
C GLN A 177 -0.87 -5.73 -2.09
N LEU A 178 -0.34 -6.25 -0.98
CA LEU A 178 -0.92 -6.10 0.35
C LEU A 178 -0.18 -5.06 1.17
N ASP A 179 -0.91 -4.10 1.75
CA ASP A 179 -0.32 -2.98 2.49
C ASP A 179 -0.51 -3.15 4.00
N GLU A 180 0.60 -3.24 4.75
CA GLU A 180 0.60 -3.40 6.22
C GLU A 180 1.30 -2.22 6.91
N ALA A 181 0.62 -1.09 6.97
CA ALA A 181 1.17 0.15 7.53
C ALA A 181 1.16 0.23 9.07
N ASN A 182 0.40 -0.64 9.77
CA ASN A 182 0.36 -0.64 11.25
C ASN A 182 1.44 -1.51 11.88
N LEU A 183 1.79 -2.62 11.23
CA LEU A 183 2.75 -3.60 11.76
C LEU A 183 4.12 -3.01 12.15
N PRO A 184 4.69 -2.01 11.45
CA PRO A 184 5.95 -1.38 11.87
C PRO A 184 5.94 -0.72 13.25
N GLY A 185 4.78 -0.35 13.79
CA GLY A 185 4.64 0.11 15.18
C GLY A 185 4.37 -0.99 16.20
N HIS A 186 4.13 -2.22 15.72
CA HIS A 186 3.81 -3.38 16.54
C HIS A 186 4.65 -4.60 16.14
N PRO A 187 6.00 -4.49 16.14
CA PRO A 187 6.86 -5.57 15.64
C PRO A 187 6.69 -6.89 16.39
N ASP A 188 6.33 -6.87 17.68
CA ASP A 188 6.13 -8.08 18.49
C ASP A 188 4.95 -8.94 18.01
N GLU A 189 4.04 -8.35 17.22
CA GLU A 189 2.86 -9.00 16.64
C GLU A 189 3.17 -9.76 15.34
N TRP A 190 4.43 -9.75 14.88
CA TRP A 190 4.76 -10.19 13.53
C TRP A 190 4.38 -11.62 13.18
N LYS A 191 4.41 -12.55 14.15
CA LYS A 191 4.18 -13.99 13.88
C LYS A 191 2.77 -14.24 13.38
N TRP A 192 1.78 -13.71 14.10
CA TRP A 192 0.39 -13.87 13.71
C TRP A 192 0.03 -12.96 12.54
N ALA A 193 0.64 -11.77 12.42
CA ALA A 193 0.50 -10.92 11.24
C ALA A 193 0.96 -11.64 9.96
N ALA A 194 2.13 -12.28 10.01
CA ALA A 194 2.66 -13.09 8.92
C ALA A 194 1.75 -14.29 8.60
N ALA A 195 1.19 -14.95 9.61
CA ALA A 195 0.27 -16.06 9.41
C ALA A 195 -1.01 -15.61 8.71
N ALA A 196 -1.60 -14.48 9.12
CA ALA A 196 -2.80 -13.90 8.53
C ALA A 196 -2.55 -13.43 7.08
N ILE A 197 -1.53 -12.62 6.83
CA ILE A 197 -1.26 -12.11 5.47
C ILE A 197 -0.89 -13.23 4.49
N ASN A 198 -0.15 -14.25 4.94
CA ASN A 198 0.21 -15.39 4.09
C ASN A 198 -1.00 -16.19 3.60
N LYS A 199 -2.13 -16.10 4.30
CA LYS A 199 -3.38 -16.70 3.87
C LYS A 199 -3.95 -15.99 2.64
N VAL A 200 -3.86 -14.66 2.62
CA VAL A 200 -4.24 -13.82 1.48
C VAL A 200 -3.24 -13.97 0.33
N LEU A 201 -1.93 -13.95 0.63
CA LEU A 201 -0.88 -14.09 -0.38
C LEU A 201 -0.97 -15.42 -1.14
N LYS A 202 -1.28 -16.52 -0.46
CA LYS A 202 -1.52 -17.83 -1.11
C LYS A 202 -2.74 -17.86 -2.02
N ALA A 203 -3.67 -16.92 -1.83
CA ALA A 203 -4.89 -16.79 -2.61
C ALA A 203 -4.69 -15.92 -3.87
N VAL A 204 -3.56 -15.22 -3.99
CA VAL A 204 -3.19 -14.46 -5.19
C VAL A 204 -3.17 -15.41 -6.39
N PRO A 205 -3.85 -15.08 -7.51
CA PRO A 205 -3.87 -15.92 -8.70
C PRO A 205 -2.46 -16.21 -9.20
N LYS A 206 -2.16 -17.45 -9.58
CA LYS A 206 -0.82 -17.88 -10.01
C LYS A 206 -0.22 -17.10 -11.19
N ARG A 207 -1.07 -16.43 -11.98
CA ARG A 207 -0.66 -15.57 -13.11
C ARG A 207 -0.19 -14.18 -12.66
N ALA A 208 -0.53 -13.78 -11.44
CA ALA A 208 -0.15 -12.52 -10.83
C ALA A 208 1.01 -12.75 -9.87
N ARG A 209 1.81 -11.70 -9.65
CA ARG A 209 2.81 -11.69 -8.58
C ARG A 209 2.21 -11.10 -7.31
N ALA A 210 2.57 -11.66 -6.16
CA ALA A 210 2.23 -11.11 -4.87
C ALA A 210 3.29 -10.10 -4.42
N ALA A 211 2.85 -8.98 -3.85
CA ALA A 211 3.70 -7.96 -3.25
C ALA A 211 3.23 -7.62 -1.84
N VAL A 212 4.13 -7.17 -0.98
CA VAL A 212 3.77 -6.61 0.33
C VAL A 212 4.48 -5.27 0.52
N HIS A 213 3.70 -4.24 0.85
CA HIS A 213 4.22 -2.93 1.21
C HIS A 213 4.19 -2.73 2.73
N LEU A 214 5.29 -2.20 3.26
CA LEU A 214 5.34 -1.66 4.62
C LEU A 214 5.95 -0.27 4.59
N CYS A 215 5.38 0.61 5.39
CA CYS A 215 5.86 1.96 5.64
C CYS A 215 5.61 2.33 7.10
N PHE A 216 6.23 3.42 7.56
CA PHE A 216 5.98 3.97 8.88
C PHE A 216 4.80 4.95 8.89
N GLY A 217 3.95 4.89 7.86
CA GLY A 217 2.81 5.78 7.65
C GLY A 217 3.14 7.04 6.88
N ASN A 218 2.11 7.63 6.27
CA ASN A 218 2.17 8.90 5.57
C ASN A 218 0.86 9.68 5.79
N TYR A 219 0.59 10.06 7.05
CA TYR A 219 -0.57 10.89 7.39
C TYR A 219 -0.09 12.31 7.69
N GLY A 220 -0.62 13.31 6.98
CA GLY A 220 -0.14 14.69 7.12
C GLY A 220 1.31 14.89 6.66
N GLY A 221 1.86 13.98 5.85
CA GLY A 221 3.30 13.96 5.53
C GLY A 221 4.19 13.53 6.71
N GLN A 222 3.62 12.90 7.75
CA GLN A 222 4.35 12.50 8.95
C GLN A 222 4.57 11.00 9.03
N SER A 223 5.63 10.61 9.76
CA SER A 223 5.81 9.25 10.25
C SER A 223 4.89 9.01 11.46
N ILE A 224 4.15 7.93 11.42
CA ILE A 224 3.05 7.61 12.35
C ILE A 224 3.48 6.50 13.28
N GLN A 225 4.16 5.50 12.72
CA GLN A 225 4.74 4.41 13.46
C GLN A 225 6.18 4.72 13.86
N LYS A 226 6.59 4.20 15.01
CA LYS A 226 7.98 4.20 15.47
C LYS A 226 8.51 2.78 15.47
N GLY A 227 9.69 2.57 14.89
CA GLY A 227 10.31 1.26 14.83
C GLY A 227 11.54 1.27 13.92
N SER A 228 12.09 0.09 13.66
CA SER A 228 13.22 -0.15 12.74
C SER A 228 12.96 -1.42 11.93
N TRP A 229 13.56 -1.50 10.74
CA TRP A 229 13.39 -2.66 9.86
C TRP A 229 13.96 -3.96 10.43
N GLU A 230 14.99 -3.88 11.27
CA GLU A 230 15.60 -5.03 11.94
C GLU A 230 14.57 -5.86 12.71
N LYS A 231 13.67 -5.20 13.44
CA LYS A 231 12.62 -5.86 14.23
C LYS A 231 11.58 -6.60 13.39
N LEU A 232 11.49 -6.29 12.10
CA LEU A 232 10.55 -6.90 11.16
C LEU A 232 11.23 -7.85 10.17
N LEU A 233 12.52 -8.10 10.28
CA LEU A 233 13.19 -9.02 9.36
C LEU A 233 12.60 -10.44 9.42
N GLY A 234 12.24 -10.90 10.63
CA GLY A 234 11.55 -12.18 10.83
C GLY A 234 10.19 -12.24 10.13
N TYR A 235 9.43 -11.13 10.16
CA TYR A 235 8.19 -10.99 9.41
C TYR A 235 8.42 -11.13 7.91
N LEU A 236 9.36 -10.33 7.37
CA LEU A 236 9.64 -10.27 5.95
C LEU A 236 10.06 -11.64 5.40
N ASN A 237 10.94 -12.35 6.12
CA ASN A 237 11.41 -13.67 5.73
C ASN A 237 10.34 -14.78 5.87
N ALA A 238 9.28 -14.55 6.66
CA ALA A 238 8.15 -15.47 6.77
C ALA A 238 7.13 -15.33 5.62
N LEU A 239 7.15 -14.23 4.85
CA LEU A 239 6.20 -13.95 3.79
C LEU A 239 6.32 -14.94 2.60
N LYS A 240 5.17 -15.34 2.07
CA LYS A 240 5.03 -16.11 0.82
C LYS A 240 4.73 -15.14 -0.33
N VAL A 241 5.71 -14.31 -0.64
CA VAL A 241 5.57 -13.15 -1.54
C VAL A 241 6.66 -13.16 -2.62
N ASP A 242 6.40 -12.57 -3.78
CA ASP A 242 7.40 -12.45 -4.85
C ASP A 242 8.36 -11.28 -4.60
N HIS A 243 7.87 -10.19 -4.02
CA HIS A 243 8.68 -9.02 -3.67
C HIS A 243 8.06 -8.17 -2.57
N VAL A 244 8.88 -7.35 -1.93
CA VAL A 244 8.46 -6.34 -0.94
C VAL A 244 8.66 -4.94 -1.48
N VAL A 245 7.88 -3.98 -0.98
CA VAL A 245 7.89 -2.56 -1.37
C VAL A 245 8.16 -1.76 -0.10
N MET A 246 9.38 -1.24 0.08
CA MET A 246 9.85 -0.77 1.38
C MET A 246 10.08 0.75 1.42
N GLU A 247 9.63 1.40 2.50
CA GLU A 247 10.03 2.79 2.79
C GLU A 247 11.52 2.85 3.17
N THR A 248 12.33 3.52 2.36
CA THR A 248 13.79 3.63 2.56
C THR A 248 14.37 5.02 2.29
N ALA A 249 13.70 5.91 1.55
CA ALA A 249 14.23 7.24 1.25
C ALA A 249 14.17 8.19 2.47
N HIS A 250 13.10 8.12 3.25
CA HIS A 250 12.89 8.88 4.48
C HIS A 250 13.57 8.22 5.70
N ARG A 251 14.07 7.00 5.56
CA ARG A 251 14.72 6.24 6.64
C ARG A 251 16.21 6.51 6.71
N PRO A 252 16.84 6.33 7.89
CA PRO A 252 18.29 6.34 7.99
C PRO A 252 18.93 5.35 7.02
N ALA A 253 19.90 5.81 6.22
CA ALA A 253 20.56 4.98 5.21
C ALA A 253 21.19 3.70 5.78
N ALA A 254 21.58 3.72 7.07
CA ALA A 254 22.13 2.57 7.78
C ALA A 254 21.13 1.39 7.88
N GLU A 255 19.83 1.66 7.95
CA GLU A 255 18.81 0.59 8.02
C GLU A 255 18.72 -0.21 6.73
N LEU A 256 19.23 0.31 5.61
CA LEU A 256 19.26 -0.46 4.36
C LEU A 256 20.11 -1.73 4.51
N ALA A 257 21.15 -1.70 5.35
CA ALA A 257 22.02 -2.86 5.59
C ALA A 257 21.27 -4.07 6.17
N VAL A 258 20.15 -3.86 6.88
CA VAL A 258 19.30 -4.94 7.42
C VAL A 258 18.80 -5.86 6.31
N PHE A 259 18.49 -5.31 5.12
CA PHE A 259 17.95 -6.11 4.02
C PHE A 259 18.99 -7.00 3.32
N LYS A 260 20.26 -6.99 3.76
CA LYS A 260 21.23 -8.05 3.38
C LYS A 260 20.78 -9.43 3.83
N GLU A 261 20.05 -9.49 4.95
CA GLU A 261 19.53 -10.73 5.54
C GLU A 261 18.12 -11.09 5.04
N LEU A 262 17.54 -10.26 4.15
CA LEU A 262 16.25 -10.57 3.50
C LEU A 262 16.43 -11.75 2.54
N ASP A 263 15.61 -12.78 2.70
CA ASP A 263 15.62 -14.01 1.91
C ASP A 263 15.73 -13.70 0.40
N ARG A 264 16.71 -14.33 -0.26
CA ARG A 264 17.05 -14.05 -1.67
C ARG A 264 15.92 -14.38 -2.64
N ARG A 265 14.96 -15.20 -2.24
CA ARG A 265 13.76 -15.52 -3.05
C ARG A 265 12.85 -14.30 -3.20
N ILE A 266 12.80 -13.44 -2.17
CA ILE A 266 11.96 -12.25 -2.11
C ILE A 266 12.65 -11.11 -2.85
N GLY A 267 12.04 -10.61 -3.92
CA GLY A 267 12.50 -9.41 -4.62
C GLY A 267 12.45 -8.16 -3.73
N PHE A 268 13.40 -7.24 -3.90
CA PHE A 268 13.43 -6.02 -3.11
C PHE A 268 12.97 -4.82 -3.94
N GLY A 269 11.94 -4.14 -3.45
CA GLY A 269 11.50 -2.82 -3.89
C GLY A 269 12.13 -1.75 -3.01
N LEU A 270 12.89 -0.85 -3.63
CA LEU A 270 13.59 0.24 -2.97
C LEU A 270 12.80 1.54 -3.09
N GLY A 271 12.44 2.12 -1.94
CA GLY A 271 11.93 3.48 -1.83
C GLY A 271 13.03 4.51 -2.11
N VAL A 272 12.86 5.33 -3.15
CA VAL A 272 13.85 6.35 -3.57
C VAL A 272 13.26 7.76 -3.71
N VAL A 273 11.97 7.91 -3.47
CA VAL A 273 11.26 9.20 -3.50
C VAL A 273 10.57 9.38 -2.14
N ASP A 274 10.91 10.46 -1.45
CA ASP A 274 10.34 10.80 -0.16
C ASP A 274 9.02 11.55 -0.37
N ILE A 275 7.91 10.88 -0.05
CA ILE A 275 6.57 11.45 -0.16
C ILE A 275 6.17 12.34 1.01
N LYS A 276 6.99 12.41 2.07
CA LYS A 276 6.79 13.28 3.23
C LYS A 276 7.35 14.69 2.99
N ARG A 277 8.03 14.91 1.85
CA ARG A 277 8.56 16.20 1.41
C ARG A 277 7.90 16.66 0.11
N THR A 278 7.73 17.97 -0.01
CA THR A 278 7.12 18.61 -1.19
C THR A 278 8.12 18.86 -2.32
N GLU A 279 9.41 18.87 -2.03
CA GLU A 279 10.48 19.02 -3.01
C GLU A 279 10.54 17.79 -3.91
N VAL A 280 10.65 18.02 -5.22
CA VAL A 280 10.82 16.95 -6.21
C VAL A 280 12.30 16.59 -6.27
N GLU A 281 12.61 15.31 -6.09
CA GLU A 281 13.96 14.78 -6.23
C GLU A 281 14.49 15.01 -7.65
N SER A 282 15.78 15.31 -7.77
CA SER A 282 16.46 15.27 -9.06
C SER A 282 16.72 13.82 -9.48
N ALA A 283 16.79 13.59 -10.80
CA ALA A 283 17.20 12.29 -11.35
C ALA A 283 18.56 11.82 -10.78
N SER A 284 19.48 12.76 -10.54
CA SER A 284 20.80 12.48 -9.97
C SER A 284 20.74 11.96 -8.52
N GLU A 285 19.81 12.47 -7.70
CA GLU A 285 19.63 12.03 -6.32
C GLU A 285 19.10 10.60 -6.26
N ILE A 286 18.11 10.31 -7.12
CA ILE A 286 17.54 8.97 -7.26
C ILE A 286 18.60 7.99 -7.79
N ALA A 287 19.35 8.34 -8.83
CA ALA A 287 20.41 7.49 -9.36
C ALA A 287 21.47 7.17 -8.29
N ARG A 288 21.89 8.18 -7.50
CA ARG A 288 22.80 7.97 -6.36
C ARG A 288 22.17 7.09 -5.26
N ALA A 289 20.86 7.18 -5.02
CA ALA A 289 20.18 6.32 -4.06
C ALA A 289 20.21 4.85 -4.51
N ILE A 290 19.96 4.58 -5.80
CA ILE A 290 20.05 3.24 -6.37
C ILE A 290 21.50 2.72 -6.28
N GLU A 291 22.49 3.54 -6.64
CA GLU A 291 23.90 3.16 -6.56
C GLU A 291 24.32 2.79 -5.14
N ARG A 292 23.96 3.61 -4.14
CA ARG A 292 24.22 3.31 -2.73
C ARG A 292 23.57 1.99 -2.31
N ALA A 293 22.33 1.76 -2.75
CA ALA A 293 21.60 0.56 -2.41
C ALA A 293 22.23 -0.70 -3.00
N GLU A 294 22.65 -0.70 -4.27
CA GLU A 294 23.35 -1.86 -4.86
C GLU A 294 24.72 -2.12 -4.23
N LYS A 295 25.46 -1.07 -3.82
CA LYS A 295 26.72 -1.22 -3.07
C LYS A 295 26.51 -1.95 -1.73
N ILE A 296 25.38 -1.71 -1.07
CA ILE A 296 25.06 -2.31 0.23
C ILE A 296 24.46 -3.70 0.05
N LEU A 297 23.46 -3.84 -0.82
CA LEU A 297 22.64 -5.05 -0.93
C LEU A 297 23.16 -6.06 -1.95
N GLY A 298 24.09 -5.65 -2.80
CA GLY A 298 24.56 -6.41 -3.95
C GLY A 298 23.84 -6.01 -5.25
N LYS A 299 24.59 -6.10 -6.34
CA LYS A 299 24.08 -5.90 -7.71
C LYS A 299 22.94 -6.89 -7.96
N GLU A 300 21.90 -6.45 -8.67
CA GLU A 300 20.72 -7.27 -9.02
C GLU A 300 19.76 -7.60 -7.86
N ARG A 301 20.02 -7.14 -6.63
CA ARG A 301 19.09 -7.35 -5.50
C ARG A 301 17.78 -6.59 -5.69
N ILE A 302 17.87 -5.37 -6.26
CA ILE A 302 16.77 -4.44 -6.45
C ILE A 302 16.00 -4.84 -7.71
N ARG A 303 14.71 -5.16 -7.55
CA ARG A 303 13.80 -5.46 -8.67
C ARG A 303 12.96 -4.25 -9.07
N TYR A 304 12.55 -3.47 -8.07
CA TYR A 304 11.71 -2.28 -8.28
C TYR A 304 12.31 -1.08 -7.57
N ILE A 305 12.12 0.11 -8.14
CA ILE A 305 12.19 1.37 -7.40
C ILE A 305 10.82 2.05 -7.39
N HIS A 306 10.54 2.77 -6.31
CA HIS A 306 9.23 3.39 -6.09
C HIS A 306 9.33 4.55 -5.10
N PRO A 307 8.28 5.38 -4.95
CA PRO A 307 8.14 6.26 -3.79
C PRO A 307 7.99 5.49 -2.48
N ASP A 308 8.34 6.10 -1.37
CA ASP A 308 8.30 5.47 -0.04
C ASP A 308 6.90 5.04 0.42
N CYS A 309 5.85 5.73 -0.04
CA CYS A 309 4.45 5.42 0.25
C CYS A 309 3.57 6.00 -0.88
N GLY A 310 2.26 5.87 -0.78
CA GLY A 310 1.30 6.48 -1.72
C GLY A 310 1.36 8.02 -1.76
N PHE A 311 0.99 8.60 -2.90
CA PHE A 311 1.09 10.04 -3.18
C PHE A 311 -0.10 10.88 -2.68
N TRP A 312 -1.17 10.29 -2.15
CA TRP A 312 -2.45 10.97 -1.90
C TRP A 312 -2.38 12.27 -1.07
N MET A 313 -1.38 12.41 -0.20
CA MET A 313 -1.13 13.61 0.61
C MET A 313 -0.49 14.78 -0.15
N LEU A 314 0.10 14.54 -1.32
CA LEU A 314 0.81 15.55 -2.10
C LEU A 314 -0.13 16.28 -3.04
N LYS A 315 0.25 17.48 -3.48
CA LYS A 315 -0.42 18.15 -4.59
C LYS A 315 -0.10 17.43 -5.89
N ARG A 316 -1.06 17.43 -6.83
CA ARG A 316 -0.94 16.75 -8.12
C ARG A 316 0.35 17.11 -8.88
N SER A 317 0.68 18.39 -8.95
CA SER A 317 1.91 18.87 -9.62
C SER A 317 3.18 18.28 -9.04
N ILE A 318 3.23 18.10 -7.72
CA ILE A 318 4.38 17.50 -7.01
C ILE A 318 4.43 16.00 -7.28
N ALA A 319 3.30 15.30 -7.18
CA ALA A 319 3.22 13.86 -7.49
C ALA A 319 3.70 13.58 -8.93
N ASP A 320 3.24 14.37 -9.90
CA ASP A 320 3.64 14.24 -11.31
C ASP A 320 5.14 14.51 -11.50
N GLY A 321 5.68 15.51 -10.82
CA GLY A 321 7.11 15.81 -10.81
C GLY A 321 7.93 14.63 -10.28
N LYS A 322 7.54 14.09 -9.12
CA LYS A 322 8.19 12.94 -8.48
C LYS A 322 8.11 11.67 -9.33
N ILE A 323 6.98 11.42 -9.99
CA ILE A 323 6.82 10.29 -10.91
C ILE A 323 7.79 10.40 -12.10
N ARG A 324 7.92 11.59 -12.71
CA ARG A 324 8.90 11.79 -13.80
C ARG A 324 10.34 11.65 -13.32
N ALA A 325 10.66 12.22 -12.15
CA ALA A 325 11.99 12.14 -11.56
C ALA A 325 12.39 10.69 -11.26
N LEU A 326 11.46 9.87 -10.75
CA LEU A 326 11.66 8.44 -10.48
C LEU A 326 12.17 7.70 -11.71
N VAL A 327 11.48 7.87 -12.84
CA VAL A 327 11.85 7.20 -14.10
C VAL A 327 13.17 7.75 -14.66
N ALA A 328 13.32 9.08 -14.70
CA ALA A 328 14.55 9.71 -15.16
C ALA A 328 15.79 9.29 -14.33
N GLY A 329 15.64 9.14 -13.01
CA GLY A 329 16.71 8.67 -12.13
C GLY A 329 17.05 7.19 -12.33
N ARG A 330 16.05 6.34 -12.60
CA ARG A 330 16.26 4.94 -12.99
C ARG A 330 17.04 4.86 -14.30
N ASP A 331 16.59 5.57 -15.32
CA ASP A 331 17.16 5.54 -16.65
C ASP A 331 18.60 6.08 -16.63
N LEU A 332 18.85 7.17 -15.90
CA LEU A 332 20.19 7.72 -15.68
C LEU A 332 21.14 6.69 -15.03
N TYR A 333 20.66 5.95 -14.03
CA TYR A 333 21.47 4.93 -13.37
C TYR A 333 21.78 3.72 -14.28
N LEU A 334 20.82 3.31 -15.10
CA LEU A 334 20.98 2.18 -16.01
C LEU A 334 21.62 2.53 -17.36
N GLY A 335 21.76 3.82 -17.68
CA GLY A 335 22.28 4.30 -18.97
C GLY A 335 21.33 4.02 -20.14
N LEU A 336 20.02 4.20 -19.94
CA LEU A 336 18.96 3.94 -20.93
C LEU A 336 18.63 5.15 -21.81
#